data_AF-A0A358MH71-F1
#
_entry.id   AF-A0A358MH71-F1
#
_cell.length_a   1.000
_cell.length_b   1.000
_cell.length_c   1.000
_cell.angle_alpha   90.00
_cell.angle_beta   90.00
_cell.angle_gamma   90.00
#
_symmetry.space_group_name_H-M   'P 1'
#
loop_
_entity.id
_entity.type
_entity.pdbx_description
1 polymer ?
#
loop_
_entity_poly.entity_id
_entity_poly.type
_entity_poly.pdbx_seq_one_letter_code
_entity_poly.pdbx_strand_id
1 'polypeptide(L)' 'GWGRVVNIASAHGLTASPYKSAYIAAKHGVVGLTKTTALETAGQGITANAICPGYVLTPLVEAQIPDQMKAHNMDRDTVV' A
#
# COMPACT_ATOMS: atom_id res chain seq x y z
N GLY A 1 15.47 -9.65 -23.99
CA GLY A 1 14.31 -8.75 -24.18
C GLY A 1 14.35 -7.67 -23.11
N TRP A 2 13.25 -6.94 -22.90
CA TRP A 2 13.10 -5.99 -21.77
C TRP A 2 11.71 -6.13 -21.17
N GLY A 3 11.53 -5.70 -19.91
CA GLY A 3 10.22 -5.76 -19.26
C GLY A 3 10.10 -4.85 -18.03
N ARG A 4 8.88 -4.44 -17.69
CA ARG A 4 8.58 -3.63 -16.50
C ARG A 4 7.41 -4.24 -15.77
N VAL A 5 7.62 -4.58 -14.50
CA VAL A 5 6.58 -5.07 -13.61
C VAL A 5 6.32 -3.98 -12.56
N VAL A 6 5.06 -3.56 -12.45
CA VAL A 6 4.62 -2.56 -11.48
C VAL A 6 3.50 -3.16 -10.66
N ASN A 7 3.82 -3.50 -9.41
CA ASN A 7 2.86 -4.06 -8.47
C ASN A 7 2.27 -2.95 -7.60
N ILE A 8 0.95 -2.99 -7.38
CA ILE A 8 0.28 -2.05 -6.47
C ILE A 8 0.19 -2.67 -5.08
N ALA A 9 1.06 -2.23 -4.19
CA ALA A 9 1.07 -2.58 -2.79
C ALA A 9 0.23 -1.57 -1.97
N SER A 10 0.80 -1.02 -0.91
CA SER A 10 0.22 -0.04 0.02
C SER A 10 1.33 0.48 0.92
N ALA A 11 1.16 1.65 1.55
CA ALA A 11 1.97 2.04 2.70
C ALA A 11 1.99 0.94 3.78
N HIS A 12 0.89 0.19 3.91
CA HIS A 12 0.80 -0.99 4.77
C HIS A 12 1.58 -2.23 4.28
N GLY A 13 2.24 -2.15 3.14
CA GLY A 13 3.28 -3.10 2.73
C GLY A 13 4.65 -2.80 3.36
N LEU A 14 4.79 -1.66 4.04
CA LEU A 14 6.01 -1.20 4.71
C LEU A 14 5.80 -0.96 6.22
N THR A 15 4.57 -0.63 6.64
CA THR A 15 4.22 -0.33 8.03
C THR A 15 2.95 -1.07 8.47
N ALA A 16 2.76 -1.23 9.78
CA ALA A 16 1.57 -1.88 10.34
C ALA A 16 0.60 -0.87 10.96
N SER A 17 -0.67 -1.25 11.06
CA SER A 17 -1.70 -0.52 11.81
C SER A 17 -2.72 -1.49 12.41
N PRO A 18 -3.31 -1.17 13.58
CA PRO A 18 -4.33 -2.01 14.19
C PRO A 18 -5.52 -2.31 13.24
N TYR A 19 -6.18 -3.44 13.49
CA TYR A 19 -7.40 -3.89 12.79
C TYR A 19 -7.25 -4.22 11.29
N LYS A 20 -6.02 -4.33 10.78
CA LYS A 20 -5.74 -4.57 9.35
C LYS A 20 -4.80 -5.77 9.11
N SER A 21 -4.72 -6.74 10.02
CA SER A 21 -3.71 -7.82 9.99
C SER A 21 -3.66 -8.59 8.66
N ALA A 22 -4.81 -9.05 8.16
CA ALA A 22 -4.89 -9.78 6.88
C ALA A 22 -4.45 -8.89 5.69
N TYR A 23 -4.86 -7.62 5.69
CA TYR A 23 -4.47 -6.66 4.66
C TYR A 23 -2.96 -6.37 4.69
N ILE A 24 -2.39 -6.14 5.87
CA ILE A 24 -0.96 -5.88 6.07
C ILE A 24 -0.13 -7.09 5.63
N ALA A 25 -0.52 -8.31 6.04
CA ALA A 25 0.17 -9.53 5.64
C ALA A 25 0.17 -9.69 4.11
N ALA A 26 -0.98 -9.51 3.46
CA ALA A 26 -1.09 -9.57 2.01
C ALA A 26 -0.19 -8.52 1.32
N LYS A 27 -0.19 -7.27 1.80
CA LYS A 27 0.58 -6.18 1.19
C LYS A 27 2.08 -6.29 1.42
N HIS A 28 2.52 -6.81 2.56
CA HIS A 28 3.93 -7.19 2.76
C HIS A 28 4.33 -8.34 1.82
N GLY A 29 3.44 -9.31 1.58
CA GLY A 29 3.66 -10.37 0.61
C GLY A 29 3.94 -9.84 -0.81
N VAL A 30 3.17 -8.84 -1.26
CA VAL A 30 3.40 -8.18 -2.57
C VAL A 30 4.76 -7.48 -2.64
N VAL A 31 5.19 -6.82 -1.54
CA VAL A 31 6.52 -6.19 -1.46
C VAL A 31 7.62 -7.25 -1.52
N GLY A 32 7.47 -8.35 -0.78
CA GLY A 32 8.39 -9.49 -0.81
C GLY A 32 8.52 -10.09 -2.21
N LEU A 33 7.39 -10.40 -2.86
CA LEU A 33 7.34 -10.91 -4.23
C LEU A 33 8.08 -9.99 -5.20
N THR A 34 7.81 -8.67 -5.12
CA THR A 34 8.45 -7.69 -5.99
C THR A 34 9.97 -7.69 -5.84
N LYS A 35 10.48 -7.74 -4.60
CA LYS A 35 11.91 -7.79 -4.32
C LYS A 35 12.54 -9.06 -4.90
N THR A 36 11.91 -10.21 -4.68
CA THR A 36 12.40 -11.49 -5.23
C THR A 36 12.44 -11.45 -6.75
N THR A 37 11.37 -11.00 -7.42
CA THR A 37 11.35 -10.87 -8.88
C THR A 37 12.45 -9.93 -9.40
N ALA A 38 12.69 -8.80 -8.72
CA ALA A 38 13.76 -7.88 -9.12
C ALA A 38 15.16 -8.53 -9.05
N LEU A 39 15.42 -9.33 -8.00
CA LEU A 39 16.68 -10.05 -7.83
C LEU A 39 16.85 -11.16 -8.86
N GLU A 40 15.81 -11.97 -9.08
CA GLU A 40 15.85 -13.09 -10.04
C GLU A 40 16.00 -12.63 -11.49
N THR A 41 15.56 -11.41 -11.80
CA THR A 41 15.62 -10.85 -13.16
C THR A 41 16.74 -9.82 -13.34
N ALA A 42 17.61 -9.64 -12.35
CA ALA A 42 18.72 -8.70 -12.41
C ALA A 42 19.65 -8.99 -13.62
N GLY A 43 20.06 -7.93 -14.32
CA GLY A 43 20.89 -8.04 -15.53
C GLY A 43 20.13 -8.45 -16.81
N GLN A 44 18.86 -8.84 -16.72
CA GLN A 44 18.07 -9.28 -17.88
C GLN A 44 17.29 -8.14 -18.58
N GLY A 45 17.54 -6.88 -18.21
CA GLY A 45 16.80 -5.73 -18.73
C GLY A 45 15.36 -5.59 -18.20
N ILE A 46 15.01 -6.37 -17.17
CA ILE A 46 13.71 -6.37 -16.50
C ILE A 46 13.85 -5.64 -15.15
N THR A 47 12.84 -4.84 -14.80
CA THR A 47 12.74 -4.24 -13.47
C THR A 47 11.38 -4.55 -12.85
N ALA A 48 11.35 -4.81 -11.55
CA ALA A 48 10.12 -4.96 -10.78
C ALA A 48 10.08 -3.91 -9.66
N ASN A 49 8.97 -3.15 -9.58
CA ASN A 49 8.77 -2.11 -8.58
C ASN A 49 7.41 -2.27 -7.91
N ALA A 50 7.36 -1.94 -6.61
CA ALA A 50 6.13 -1.91 -5.83
C ALA A 50 5.79 -0.46 -5.53
N ILE A 51 4.59 -0.03 -5.92
CA ILE A 51 4.06 1.27 -5.55
C ILE A 51 3.29 1.10 -4.25
N CYS A 52 3.63 1.90 -3.24
CA CYS A 52 3.04 1.83 -1.90
C CYS A 52 2.28 3.13 -1.56
N PRO A 53 1.06 3.33 -2.10
CA PRO A 53 0.29 4.54 -1.80
C PRO A 53 -0.05 4.65 -0.32
N GLY A 54 0.00 5.87 0.21
CA GLY A 54 -0.62 6.24 1.48
C GLY A 54 -2.13 6.40 1.33
N TYR A 55 -2.76 7.11 2.27
CA TYR A 55 -4.16 7.52 2.10
C TYR A 55 -4.28 8.43 0.88
N VAL A 56 -5.21 8.09 0.00
CA VAL A 56 -5.55 8.88 -1.18
C VAL A 56 -6.99 9.31 -1.03
N LEU A 57 -7.24 10.61 -1.14
CA LEU A 57 -8.60 11.13 -1.10
C LEU A 57 -9.35 10.59 -2.31
N THR A 58 -10.32 9.74 -2.03
CA THR A 58 -11.22 9.12 -3.02
C THR A 58 -12.63 9.17 -2.45
N PRO A 59 -13.68 9.03 -3.29
CA PRO A 59 -15.05 8.98 -2.78
C PRO A 59 -15.27 7.92 -1.68
N LEU A 60 -14.53 6.80 -1.75
CA LEU A 60 -14.55 5.76 -0.71
C LEU A 60 -13.97 6.27 0.61
N VAL A 61 -12.81 6.92 0.58
CA VAL A 61 -12.16 7.47 1.79
C VAL A 61 -12.98 8.62 2.36
N GLU A 62 -13.53 9.49 1.51
CA GLU A 62 -14.43 10.57 1.93
C GLU A 62 -15.63 10.03 2.72
N ALA A 63 -16.22 8.91 2.28
CA ALA A 63 -17.31 8.26 2.99
C ALA A 63 -16.92 7.65 4.35
N GLN A 64 -15.62 7.42 4.59
CA GLN A 64 -15.10 6.88 5.85
C GLN A 64 -14.73 7.97 6.87
N ILE A 65 -14.60 9.22 6.43
CA ILE A 65 -14.24 10.36 7.30
C ILE A 65 -15.17 10.47 8.52
N PRO A 66 -16.52 10.40 8.39
CA PRO A 66 -17.40 10.53 9.56
C PRO A 66 -17.15 9.47 10.64
N ASP A 67 -16.88 8.23 10.24
CA ASP A 67 -16.57 7.14 11.17
C ASP A 67 -15.21 7.33 11.82
N GLN A 68 -14.21 7.82 11.08
CA GLN A 68 -12.90 8.16 11.63
C GLN A 68 -13.00 9.33 12.63
N MET A 69 -13.75 10.38 12.31
CA MET A 69 -14.02 11.51 13.22
C MET A 69 -14.61 10.99 14.55
N LYS A 70 -15.60 10.10 14.47
CA LYS A 70 -16.23 9.50 15.65
C LYS A 70 -15.27 8.60 16.44
N ALA A 71 -14.47 7.78 15.76
CA ALA A 71 -13.54 6.85 16.40
C ALA A 71 -12.38 7.56 17.10
N HIS A 72 -11.92 8.69 16.54
CA HIS A 72 -10.78 9.45 17.05
C HIS A 72 -11.16 10.69 17.86
N ASN A 73 -12.46 11.02 17.95
CA ASN A 73 -12.98 12.23 18.58
C ASN A 73 -12.30 13.51 18.05
N MET A 74 -12.20 13.59 16.72
CA MET A 74 -11.54 14.66 15.98
C MET A 74 -12.50 15.31 14.98
N ASP A 75 -12.26 16.57 14.64
CA ASP A 75 -12.95 17.22 13.52
C ASP A 75 -12.44 16.69 12.16
N ARG A 76 -13.11 17.10 11.08
CA ARG A 76 -12.79 16.65 9.72
C ARG A 76 -11.38 17.06 9.29
N ASP A 77 -10.98 18.29 9.59
CA ASP A 77 -9.70 18.83 9.12
C ASP A 77 -8.52 18.18 9.85
N THR A 78 -8.74 17.69 11.07
CA THR A 78 -7.74 16.99 11.88
C THR A 78 -7.61 15.50 11.51
N VAL A 79 -8.69 14.86 11.02
CA VAL A 79 -8.69 13.41 10.75
C VAL A 79 -8.31 13.02 9.31
N VAL A 80 -8.29 14.00 8.40
CA VAL A 80 -7.88 13.83 6.98
C VAL A 80 -6.36 13.87 6.86
#